data_AF-A0A5K7Z3N7-F1
#
_entry.id   AF-A0A5K7Z3N7-F1
#
_cell.length_a   1.000
_cell.length_b   1.000
_cell.length_c   1.000
_cell.angle_alpha   90.00
_cell.angle_beta   90.00
_cell.angle_gamma   90.00
#
_symmetry.space_group_name_H-M   'P 1'
#
loop_
_entity.id
_entity.type
_entity.pdbx_description
1 polymer ?
#
loop_
_entity_poly.entity_id
_entity_poly.type
_entity_poly.pdbx_seq_one_letter_code
_entity_poly.pdbx_strand_id
1 'polypeptide(L)'
;MKFFKRLLGICETAPPNDPHAWTVSNGIVSINLARMPELNTPGSAVRLEGKDPAHRLLVFHGDDGQHHAVSNRCTHMGRRIDPIAGSKIIQCCSVSKSTFTYDGKPVGGAAKKPLQTYPVDREGDTLTITLSNDG
;
A
#
# COMPACT_ATOMS: atom_id res chain seq x y z
N MET A 1 20.26 -1.66 -9.33
CA MET A 1 20.43 -0.32 -8.76
C MET A 1 19.06 0.28 -8.40
N LYS A 2 18.55 0.04 -7.18
CA LYS A 2 17.25 0.61 -6.71
C LYS A 2 17.42 1.88 -5.85
N PHE A 3 18.57 2.04 -5.21
CA PHE A 3 18.82 3.09 -4.19
C PHE A 3 18.71 4.57 -4.63
N PHE A 4 18.83 4.92 -5.91
CA PHE A 4 18.86 6.33 -6.34
C PHE A 4 17.49 6.94 -6.68
N LYS A 5 16.44 6.14 -6.88
CA LYS A 5 15.12 6.66 -7.32
C LYS A 5 14.38 7.44 -6.23
N ARG A 6 14.59 7.05 -4.96
CA ARG A 6 13.92 7.66 -3.80
C ARG A 6 14.43 9.07 -3.46
N LEU A 7 15.64 9.42 -3.87
CA LEU A 7 16.18 10.78 -3.65
C LEU A 7 15.43 11.84 -4.47
N LEU A 8 14.82 11.44 -5.59
CA LEU A 8 14.06 12.32 -6.50
C LEU A 8 12.56 12.40 -6.16
N GLY A 9 12.12 11.78 -5.06
CA GLY A 9 10.70 11.75 -4.67
C GLY A 9 9.80 10.91 -5.60
N ILE A 10 10.40 10.02 -6.40
CA ILE A 10 9.66 9.09 -7.26
C ILE A 10 9.36 7.83 -6.44
N CYS A 11 8.08 7.43 -6.40
CA CYS A 11 7.71 6.17 -5.76
C CYS A 11 8.22 4.97 -6.55
N GLU A 12 8.63 3.93 -5.84
CA GLU A 12 9.10 2.67 -6.39
C GLU A 12 7.97 1.67 -6.63
N THR A 13 6.91 1.70 -5.81
CA THR A 13 5.82 0.72 -5.93
C THR A 13 5.09 0.89 -7.25
N ALA A 14 4.97 -0.20 -8.02
CA ALA A 14 4.31 -0.23 -9.33
C ALA A 14 2.83 -0.67 -9.21
N PRO A 15 1.98 -0.42 -10.22
CA PRO A 15 0.73 -1.18 -10.35
C PRO A 15 1.02 -2.67 -10.58
N PRO A 16 0.03 -3.57 -10.36
CA PRO A 16 0.20 -4.99 -10.65
C PRO A 16 0.44 -5.23 -12.15
N ASN A 17 1.27 -6.23 -12.48
CA ASN A 17 1.54 -6.62 -13.87
C ASN A 17 0.30 -7.19 -14.55
N ASP A 18 -0.53 -7.94 -13.82
CA ASP A 18 -1.82 -8.42 -14.28
C ASP A 18 -2.95 -7.53 -13.73
N PRO A 19 -3.54 -6.63 -14.54
CA PRO A 19 -4.62 -5.76 -14.10
C PRO A 19 -5.91 -6.52 -13.79
N HIS A 20 -6.04 -7.78 -14.21
CA HIS A 20 -7.19 -8.64 -13.95
C HIS A 20 -7.00 -9.56 -12.72
N ALA A 21 -5.85 -9.49 -12.04
CA ALA A 21 -5.58 -10.25 -10.82
C ALA A 21 -6.36 -9.74 -9.59
N TRP A 22 -7.17 -8.68 -9.74
CA TRP A 22 -7.98 -8.14 -8.65
C TRP A 22 -9.30 -7.57 -9.15
N THR A 23 -10.30 -7.49 -8.26
CA THR A 23 -11.62 -6.89 -8.54
C THR A 23 -12.05 -6.01 -7.39
N VAL A 24 -13.02 -5.12 -7.64
CA VAL A 24 -13.72 -4.36 -6.60
C VAL A 24 -15.20 -4.59 -6.77
N SER A 25 -15.89 -4.97 -5.71
CA SER A 25 -17.35 -5.10 -5.68
C SER A 25 -17.85 -4.89 -4.26
N ASN A 26 -18.89 -4.07 -4.09
CA ASN A 26 -19.55 -3.83 -2.80
C ASN A 26 -18.59 -3.45 -1.66
N GLY A 27 -17.61 -2.58 -1.93
CA GLY A 27 -16.61 -2.16 -0.94
C GLY A 27 -15.60 -3.26 -0.59
N ILE A 28 -15.53 -4.35 -1.35
CA ILE A 28 -14.55 -5.41 -1.16
C ILE A 28 -13.59 -5.44 -2.35
N VAL A 29 -12.30 -5.43 -2.05
CA VAL A 29 -11.25 -5.73 -3.02
C VAL A 29 -10.83 -7.19 -2.84
N SER A 30 -10.98 -7.99 -3.89
CA SER A 30 -10.47 -9.36 -3.92
C SER A 30 -9.26 -9.43 -4.85
N ILE A 31 -8.16 -10.02 -4.38
CA ILE A 31 -6.90 -10.19 -5.10
C ILE A 31 -6.58 -11.68 -5.19
N ASN A 32 -6.20 -12.14 -6.38
CA ASN A 32 -5.67 -13.48 -6.60
C ASN A 32 -4.13 -13.44 -6.55
N LEU A 33 -3.55 -13.96 -5.47
CA LEU A 33 -2.11 -13.99 -5.22
C LEU A 33 -1.34 -14.86 -6.22
N ALA A 34 -1.96 -15.92 -6.75
CA ALA A 34 -1.34 -16.73 -7.80
C ALA A 34 -1.15 -15.95 -9.11
N ARG A 35 -1.95 -14.90 -9.33
CA ARG A 35 -1.84 -13.96 -10.46
C ARG A 35 -1.13 -12.66 -10.10
N MET A 36 -0.67 -12.51 -8.86
CA MET A 36 0.00 -11.31 -8.37
C MET A 36 1.28 -11.67 -7.58
N PRO A 37 2.28 -12.28 -8.24
CA PRO A 37 3.51 -12.73 -7.59
C PRO A 37 4.32 -11.60 -6.94
N GLU A 38 4.05 -10.34 -7.30
CA GLU A 38 4.61 -9.15 -6.66
C GLU A 38 4.23 -8.99 -5.19
N LEU A 39 3.27 -9.78 -4.68
CA LEU A 39 2.87 -9.81 -3.26
C LEU A 39 3.28 -11.11 -2.53
N ASN A 40 4.10 -11.96 -3.17
CA ASN A 40 4.51 -13.25 -2.58
C ASN A 40 5.81 -13.18 -1.77
N THR A 41 6.49 -12.03 -1.76
CA THR A 41 7.78 -11.86 -1.05
C THR A 41 7.67 -10.77 0.02
N PRO A 42 8.12 -11.00 1.27
CA PRO A 42 8.18 -9.93 2.27
C PRO A 42 8.97 -8.70 1.78
N GLY A 43 8.50 -7.51 2.14
CA GLY A 43 9.03 -6.21 1.71
C GLY A 43 8.58 -5.78 0.30
N SER A 44 7.66 -6.52 -0.33
CA SER A 44 7.12 -6.21 -1.66
C SER A 44 5.78 -5.48 -1.60
N ALA A 45 5.40 -4.80 -2.69
CA ALA A 45 4.18 -4.00 -2.73
C ALA A 45 3.65 -3.78 -4.14
N VAL A 46 2.35 -3.49 -4.22
CA VAL A 46 1.65 -3.04 -5.43
C VAL A 46 0.72 -1.87 -5.12
N ARG A 47 0.45 -1.03 -6.13
CA ARG A 47 -0.57 0.03 -6.06
C ARG A 47 -1.81 -0.39 -6.84
N LEU A 48 -2.95 -0.47 -6.18
CA LEU A 48 -4.22 -0.68 -6.86
C LEU A 48 -4.86 0.68 -7.11
N GLU A 49 -5.01 1.03 -8.38
CA GLU A 49 -5.55 2.31 -8.85
C GLU A 49 -6.44 2.06 -10.09
N GLY A 50 -7.41 2.94 -10.35
CA GLY A 50 -8.10 3.04 -11.65
C GLY A 50 -9.45 2.32 -11.81
N LYS A 51 -9.77 1.33 -10.97
CA LYS A 51 -11.10 0.66 -10.99
C LYS A 51 -12.15 1.37 -10.13
N ASP A 52 -11.69 2.03 -9.07
CA ASP A 52 -12.45 2.99 -8.28
C ASP A 52 -11.51 4.18 -7.97
N PRO A 53 -11.80 5.41 -8.43
CA PRO A 53 -10.93 6.55 -8.21
C PRO A 53 -10.92 7.04 -6.75
N ALA A 54 -11.92 6.69 -5.94
CA ALA A 54 -11.98 7.09 -4.53
C ALA A 54 -10.87 6.40 -3.71
N HIS A 55 -10.60 5.13 -4.00
CA HIS A 55 -9.66 4.31 -3.23
C HIS A 55 -8.37 4.06 -4.02
N ARG A 56 -7.34 4.87 -3.77
CA ARG A 56 -5.95 4.51 -4.12
C ARG A 56 -5.42 3.63 -3.01
N LEU A 57 -5.12 2.37 -3.29
CA LEU A 57 -4.62 1.44 -2.28
C LEU A 57 -3.13 1.16 -2.49
N LEU A 58 -2.41 1.11 -1.38
CA LEU A 58 -1.10 0.50 -1.29
C LEU A 58 -1.30 -0.84 -0.58
N VAL A 59 -1.01 -1.93 -1.29
CA VAL A 59 -1.05 -3.28 -0.73
C VAL A 59 0.37 -3.81 -0.69
N PHE A 60 0.79 -4.37 0.43
CA PHE A 60 2.16 -4.84 0.60
C PHE A 60 2.24 -6.09 1.47
N HIS A 61 3.22 -6.94 1.15
CA HIS A 61 3.63 -8.04 2.02
C HIS A 61 4.70 -7.50 2.95
N GLY A 62 4.34 -7.25 4.20
CA GLY A 62 5.22 -6.64 5.19
C GLY A 62 6.42 -7.52 5.55
N ASP A 63 7.47 -6.90 6.08
CA ASP A 63 8.62 -7.62 6.64
C ASP A 63 8.25 -8.44 7.89
N ASP A 64 7.04 -8.28 8.42
CA ASP A 64 6.45 -9.11 9.47
C ASP A 64 5.79 -10.39 8.94
N GLY A 65 5.83 -10.63 7.62
CA GLY A 65 5.25 -11.80 6.97
C GLY A 65 3.77 -11.68 6.66
N GLN A 66 3.12 -10.58 7.03
CA GLN A 66 1.68 -10.36 6.86
C GLN A 66 1.39 -9.43 5.69
N HIS A 67 0.21 -9.56 5.10
CA HIS A 67 -0.29 -8.63 4.10
C HIS A 67 -1.01 -7.46 4.75
N HIS A 68 -0.76 -6.26 4.23
CA HIS A 68 -1.33 -5.02 4.75
C HIS A 68 -1.89 -4.19 3.60
N ALA A 69 -2.95 -3.42 3.89
CA ALA A 69 -3.55 -2.50 2.95
C ALA A 69 -3.80 -1.15 3.61
N VAL A 70 -3.35 -0.08 2.94
CA VAL A 70 -3.55 1.29 3.41
C VAL A 70 -3.96 2.20 2.25
N SER A 71 -4.55 3.34 2.57
CA SER A 71 -4.77 4.41 1.60
C SER A 71 -3.42 4.91 1.10
N ASN A 72 -3.19 4.87 -0.21
CA ASN A 72 -1.98 5.36 -0.85
C ASN A 72 -1.99 6.89 -1.00
N ARG A 73 -2.32 7.56 0.10
CA ARG A 73 -2.41 9.02 0.24
C ARG A 73 -1.84 9.41 1.59
N CYS A 74 -0.64 9.96 1.56
CA CYS A 74 -0.03 10.59 2.73
C CYS A 74 -0.98 11.64 3.32
N THR A 75 -1.23 11.57 4.62
CA THR A 75 -2.17 12.47 5.31
C THR A 75 -1.68 13.91 5.46
N HIS A 76 -0.47 14.22 5.00
CA HIS A 76 0.03 15.59 4.89
C HIS A 76 -0.60 16.33 3.70
N MET A 77 -0.32 15.88 2.46
CA MET A 77 -0.77 16.55 1.22
C MET A 77 -1.14 15.56 0.11
N GLY A 78 -1.53 14.32 0.47
CA GLY A 78 -2.08 13.33 -0.46
C GLY A 78 -1.08 12.71 -1.45
N ARG A 79 0.22 12.95 -1.28
CA ARG A 79 1.28 12.28 -2.07
C ARG A 79 1.26 10.76 -1.83
N ARG A 80 1.69 9.99 -2.82
CA ARG A 80 1.86 8.54 -2.71
C ARG A 80 2.91 8.18 -1.66
N ILE A 81 2.79 6.96 -1.14
CA ILE A 81 3.63 6.36 -0.11
C ILE A 81 4.09 4.97 -0.56
N ASP A 82 5.22 4.51 -0.04
CA ASP A 82 5.79 3.18 -0.30
C ASP A 82 6.23 2.53 1.03
N PRO A 83 6.18 1.20 1.17
CA PRO A 83 6.88 0.53 2.25
C PRO A 83 8.39 0.60 2.03
N ILE A 84 9.14 0.63 3.12
CA ILE A 84 10.60 0.56 3.10
C ILE A 84 11.01 -0.88 3.40
N ALA A 85 11.41 -1.62 2.38
CA ALA A 85 11.86 -3.01 2.52
C ALA A 85 12.98 -3.16 3.57
N GLY A 86 12.94 -4.23 4.36
CA GLY A 86 13.82 -4.44 5.51
C GLY A 86 13.49 -3.54 6.70
N SER A 87 12.31 -2.92 6.72
CA SER A 87 11.84 -2.11 7.84
C SER A 87 10.30 -2.13 7.95
N LYS A 88 9.80 -1.97 9.18
CA LYS A 88 8.35 -1.92 9.44
C LYS A 88 7.74 -0.52 9.26
N ILE A 89 8.21 0.20 8.24
CA ILE A 89 7.88 1.61 7.99
C ILE A 89 7.34 1.82 6.57
N ILE A 90 6.29 2.63 6.47
CA ILE A 90 5.78 3.23 5.25
C ILE A 90 6.28 4.67 5.18
N GLN A 91 6.68 5.14 4.00
CA GLN A 91 7.21 6.48 3.80
C GLN A 91 6.57 7.18 2.61
N CYS A 92 6.25 8.46 2.81
CA CYS A 92 5.79 9.36 1.77
C CYS A 92 6.90 9.63 0.74
N CYS A 93 6.57 9.47 -0.54
CA CYS A 93 7.43 9.81 -1.68
C CYS A 93 7.46 11.34 -1.89
N SER A 94 7.88 12.09 -0.88
CA SER A 94 8.04 13.54 -0.94
C SER A 94 9.33 13.95 -0.26
N VAL A 95 9.73 15.22 -0.42
CA VAL A 95 10.86 15.80 0.29
C VAL A 95 10.65 15.75 1.82
N SER A 96 9.41 15.90 2.29
CA SER A 96 9.07 15.89 3.72
C SER A 96 9.12 14.49 4.36
N LYS A 97 9.25 13.42 3.56
CA LYS A 97 9.49 12.02 3.98
C LYS A 97 8.71 11.59 5.22
N SER A 98 7.42 11.95 5.30
CA SER A 98 6.59 11.54 6.44
C SER A 98 6.56 10.02 6.53
N THR A 99 6.73 9.48 7.73
CA THR A 99 6.83 8.05 8.00
C THR A 99 5.71 7.58 8.90
N PHE A 100 5.27 6.37 8.63
CA PHE A 100 4.18 5.71 9.34
C PHE A 100 4.56 4.27 9.64
N THR A 101 4.03 3.70 10.71
CA THR A 101 4.02 2.26 10.95
C THR A 101 2.97 1.57 10.05
N TYR A 102 3.00 0.24 9.97
CA TYR A 102 2.06 -0.52 9.13
C TYR A 102 0.59 -0.36 9.55
N ASP A 103 0.33 -0.11 10.84
CA ASP A 103 -1.00 0.25 11.37
C ASP A 103 -1.39 1.72 11.10
N GLY A 104 -0.59 2.45 10.32
CA GLY A 104 -0.89 3.79 9.86
C GLY A 104 -0.49 4.91 10.82
N LYS A 105 0.02 4.61 12.03
CA LYS A 105 0.40 5.66 12.99
C LYS A 105 1.59 6.48 12.48
N PRO A 106 1.53 7.83 12.53
CA PRO A 106 2.66 8.67 12.14
C PRO A 106 3.78 8.55 13.17
N VAL A 107 5.01 8.35 12.69
CA VAL A 107 6.21 8.24 13.53
C VAL A 107 7.32 9.21 13.14
N GLY A 108 7.13 10.01 12.09
CA GLY A 108 8.08 11.03 11.68
C GLY A 108 7.60 11.93 10.55
N GLY A 109 8.24 13.09 10.42
CA GLY A 109 7.99 14.07 9.37
C GLY A 109 6.75 14.94 9.57
N ALA A 110 6.23 15.45 8.45
CA ALA A 110 5.22 16.50 8.41
C ALA A 110 3.79 16.00 8.67
N ALA A 111 3.46 14.75 8.31
CA ALA A 111 2.14 14.18 8.57
C ALA A 111 1.87 14.04 10.08
N LYS A 112 0.69 14.50 10.52
CA LYS A 112 0.26 14.45 11.92
C LYS A 112 -0.97 13.56 12.17
N LYS A 113 -1.61 13.09 11.10
CA LYS A 113 -2.78 12.20 11.15
C LYS A 113 -2.38 10.79 10.70
N PRO A 114 -3.01 9.73 11.24
CA PRO A 114 -2.76 8.37 10.80
C PRO A 114 -3.22 8.14 9.36
N LEU A 115 -2.58 7.20 8.66
CA LEU A 115 -3.09 6.66 7.40
C LEU A 115 -4.38 5.90 7.66
N GLN A 116 -5.30 5.96 6.69
CA GLN A 116 -6.41 5.02 6.65
C GLN A 116 -5.85 3.62 6.36
N THR A 117 -6.10 2.68 7.26
CA THR A 117 -5.79 1.26 7.07
C THR A 117 -7.07 0.50 6.73
N TYR A 118 -6.93 -0.61 6.03
CA TYR A 118 -8.04 -1.47 5.65
C TYR A 118 -7.81 -2.88 6.18
N PRO A 119 -8.83 -3.52 6.77
CA PRO A 119 -8.74 -4.93 7.17
C PRO A 119 -8.37 -5.79 5.97
N VAL A 120 -7.42 -6.71 6.19
CA VAL A 120 -6.96 -7.67 5.19
C VAL A 120 -7.15 -9.07 5.76
N ASP A 121 -7.84 -9.91 5.00
CA ASP A 121 -7.96 -11.33 5.27
C ASP A 121 -7.34 -12.14 4.13
N ARG A 122 -6.75 -13.29 4.47
CA ARG A 122 -6.14 -14.19 3.50
C ARG A 122 -6.70 -15.60 3.67
N GLU A 123 -7.29 -16.11 2.60
CA GLU A 123 -7.76 -17.48 2.48
C GLU A 123 -7.10 -18.14 1.26
N GLY A 124 -6.11 -18.99 1.51
CA GLY A 124 -5.29 -19.61 0.47
C GLY A 124 -4.56 -18.57 -0.39
N ASP A 125 -4.91 -18.54 -1.69
CA ASP A 125 -4.38 -17.60 -2.68
C ASP A 125 -5.31 -16.39 -2.91
N THR A 126 -6.36 -16.25 -2.10
CA THR A 126 -7.24 -15.07 -2.15
C THR A 126 -6.91 -14.14 -1.00
N LEU A 127 -6.71 -12.87 -1.33
CA LEU A 127 -6.61 -11.79 -0.37
C LEU A 127 -7.82 -10.87 -0.50
N THR A 128 -8.50 -10.65 0.62
CA THR A 128 -9.72 -9.83 0.69
C THR A 128 -9.43 -8.58 1.52
N ILE A 129 -9.68 -7.40 0.95
CA ILE A 129 -9.55 -6.11 1.62
C ILE A 129 -10.92 -5.49 1.76
N THR A 130 -11.31 -5.16 2.98
CA THR A 130 -12.60 -4.48 3.24
C THR A 130 -12.40 -2.98 3.21
N LEU A 131 -12.98 -2.33 2.20
CA LEU A 131 -13.06 -0.87 2.13
C LEU A 131 -14.24 -0.44 3.00
N SER A 132 -13.93 0.16 4.14
CA SER A 132 -14.94 0.87 4.91
C SER A 132 -15.44 2.04 4.06
N ASN A 133 -16.75 2.14 3.85
CA ASN A 133 -17.36 3.37 3.34
C ASN A 133 -17.18 4.44 4.41
N ASP A 134 -16.14 5.26 4.27
CA ASP A 134 -16.13 6.56 4.91
C ASP A 134 -17.14 7.42 4.12
N GLY A 135 -18.32 7.61 4.71
CA GLY A 135 -19.37 8.49 4.18
C GLY A 135 -18.95 9.95 4.09
#